data_AF-A0A9P7JUL3-F1
#
_entry.id   AF-A0A9P7JUL3-F1
#
_cell.length_a   1.000
_cell.length_b   1.000
_cell.length_c   1.000
_cell.angle_alpha   90.00
_cell.angle_beta   90.00
_cell.angle_gamma   90.00
#
_symmetry.space_group_name_H-M   'P 1'
#
loop_
_entity.id
_entity.type
_entity.pdbx_description
1 polymer ?
#
loop_
_entity_poly.entity_id
_entity_poly.type
_entity_poly.pdbx_seq_one_letter_code
_entity_poly.pdbx_strand_id
1 'polypeptide(L)'
;MYDITCIQEPYLNPVKLANASNLRQYWGVLYLSNHHSSPDRMQVIMLVNKKLSKNNWHIVMIKSPNVMVVELVGDFGKVCMYNIYNACDNDNTLHFLERHMATEHNTRQA
;
A
#
# COMPACT_ATOMS: atom_id res chain seq x y z
N MET A 1 20.04 -0.67 3.26
CA MET A 1 18.90 -0.50 4.18
C MET A 1 17.73 -0.01 3.35
N TYR A 2 16.51 -0.49 3.59
CA TYR A 2 15.32 -0.11 2.83
C TYR A 2 14.39 0.76 3.67
N ASP A 3 13.70 1.71 3.04
CA ASP A 3 12.76 2.61 3.69
C ASP A 3 11.31 2.15 3.58
N ILE A 4 10.96 1.49 2.47
CA ILE A 4 9.63 0.92 2.21
C ILE A 4 9.79 -0.50 1.66
N THR A 5 8.87 -1.39 2.01
CA THR A 5 8.78 -2.74 1.46
C THR A 5 7.34 -3.08 1.08
N CYS A 6 7.15 -3.56 -0.14
CA CYS A 6 5.86 -4.00 -0.67
C CYS A 6 5.78 -5.53 -0.57
N ILE A 7 4.70 -6.05 0.01
CA ILE A 7 4.47 -7.50 0.13
C ILE A 7 3.11 -7.85 -0.46
N GLN A 8 3.07 -8.85 -1.32
CA GLN A 8 1.85 -9.50 -1.80
C GLN A 8 1.62 -10.83 -1.06
N GLU A 9 0.36 -11.22 -0.91
CA GLU A 9 -0.09 -12.45 -0.24
C GLU A 9 0.58 -12.69 1.13
N PRO A 10 0.54 -11.70 2.05
CA PRO A 10 1.19 -11.86 3.34
C PRO A 10 0.53 -12.96 4.17
N TYR A 11 1.33 -13.76 4.86
CA TYR A 11 0.80 -14.66 5.88
C TYR A 11 0.26 -13.84 7.07
N LEU A 12 -1.07 -13.89 7.26
CA LEU A 12 -1.76 -13.23 8.37
C LEU A 12 -2.06 -14.23 9.49
N ASN A 13 -1.93 -13.79 10.73
CA ASN A 13 -2.32 -14.59 11.90
C ASN A 13 -3.85 -14.66 12.04
N PRO A 14 -4.40 -15.44 13.00
CA PRO A 14 -5.85 -15.57 13.16
C PRO A 14 -6.60 -14.26 13.46
N VAL A 15 -5.92 -13.23 13.94
CA VAL A 15 -6.47 -11.87 14.13
C VAL A 15 -6.24 -10.96 12.92
N LYS A 16 -5.89 -11.54 11.76
CA LYS A 16 -5.72 -10.88 10.46
C LYS A 16 -4.63 -9.79 10.45
N LEU A 17 -3.57 -10.01 11.24
CA LEU A 17 -2.37 -9.19 11.26
C LEU A 17 -1.16 -9.99 10.77
N ALA A 18 -0.28 -9.36 10.01
CA ALA A 18 1.02 -9.95 9.69
C ALA A 18 1.77 -10.26 10.99
N ASN A 19 2.34 -11.46 11.08
CA ASN A 19 3.13 -11.87 12.25
C ASN A 19 4.48 -11.13 12.27
N ALA A 20 4.43 -9.87 12.67
CA ALA A 20 5.54 -8.93 12.61
C ALA A 20 6.16 -8.66 13.99
N SER A 21 5.99 -9.56 14.98
CA SER A 21 6.46 -9.35 16.36
C SER A 21 7.94 -8.94 16.41
N ASN A 22 8.81 -9.64 15.66
CA ASN A 22 10.24 -9.35 15.59
C ASN A 22 10.58 -8.15 14.68
N LEU A 23 9.69 -7.81 13.75
CA LEU A 23 9.87 -6.72 12.76
C LEU A 23 9.36 -5.38 13.29
N ARG A 24 8.42 -5.39 14.24
CA ARG A 24 7.75 -4.21 14.80
C ARG A 24 8.69 -3.17 15.38
N GLN A 25 9.88 -3.56 15.82
CA GLN A 25 10.87 -2.61 16.34
C GLN A 25 11.47 -1.70 15.24
N TYR A 26 11.50 -2.17 13.99
CA TYR A 26 12.08 -1.44 12.85
C TYR A 26 11.02 -0.99 11.83
N TRP A 27 9.89 -1.69 11.76
CA TRP A 27 8.88 -1.50 10.72
C TRP A 27 7.52 -1.14 11.32
N GLY A 28 6.87 -0.15 10.71
CA GLY A 28 5.43 0.03 10.79
C GLY A 28 4.77 -0.82 9.71
N VAL A 29 3.81 -1.67 10.09
CA VAL A 29 3.01 -2.42 9.12
C VAL A 29 1.80 -1.58 8.75
N LEU A 30 1.66 -1.30 7.47
CA LEU A 30 0.55 -0.56 6.90
C LEU A 30 -0.44 -1.56 6.30
N TYR A 31 -1.70 -1.37 6.65
CA TYR A 31 -2.83 -2.16 6.20
C TYR A 31 -3.80 -1.26 5.45
N LEU A 32 -4.57 -1.82 4.53
CA LEU A 32 -5.69 -1.10 3.92
C LEU A 32 -6.71 -0.68 4.98
N SER A 33 -7.30 0.49 4.81
CA SER A 33 -8.22 1.11 5.76
C SER A 33 -9.47 0.27 6.02
N ASN A 34 -9.83 -0.58 5.06
CA ASN A 34 -11.00 -1.45 5.11
C ASN A 34 -10.64 -2.90 5.51
N HIS A 35 -9.44 -3.13 6.08
CA HIS A 35 -8.98 -4.49 6.37
C HIS A 35 -9.82 -5.24 7.40
N HIS A 36 -10.53 -4.51 8.27
CA HIS A 36 -11.46 -5.12 9.22
C HIS A 36 -12.80 -5.55 8.59
N SER A 37 -13.21 -4.93 7.47
CA SER A 37 -14.52 -5.18 6.86
C SER A 37 -14.51 -6.22 5.74
N SER A 38 -13.34 -6.56 5.17
CA SER A 38 -13.20 -7.68 4.21
C SER A 38 -11.82 -8.32 4.33
N PRO A 39 -11.50 -8.99 5.44
CA PRO A 39 -10.13 -9.38 5.75
C PRO A 39 -9.65 -10.57 4.92
N ASP A 40 -10.57 -11.38 4.39
CA ASP A 40 -10.25 -12.55 3.56
C ASP A 40 -9.81 -12.16 2.14
N ARG A 41 -9.79 -10.85 1.83
CA ARG A 41 -9.34 -10.28 0.55
C ARG A 41 -8.12 -9.35 0.68
N MET A 42 -7.48 -9.30 1.85
CA MET A 42 -6.25 -8.51 1.98
C MET A 42 -5.09 -9.24 1.29
N GLN A 43 -4.70 -8.74 0.12
CA GLN A 43 -3.68 -9.36 -0.71
C GLN A 43 -2.37 -8.56 -0.76
N VAL A 44 -2.35 -7.38 -0.13
CA VAL A 44 -1.19 -6.49 -0.08
C VAL A 44 -1.04 -5.85 1.30
N ILE A 45 0.21 -5.73 1.75
CA ILE A 45 0.62 -4.85 2.86
C ILE A 45 1.85 -4.06 2.44
N MET A 46 2.09 -2.93 3.11
CA MET A 46 3.37 -2.22 2.99
C MET A 46 4.02 -2.09 4.36
N LEU A 47 5.33 -2.21 4.40
CA LEU A 47 6.14 -1.92 5.56
C LEU A 47 6.84 -0.59 5.36
N VAL A 48 6.79 0.27 6.37
CA VAL A 48 7.54 1.53 6.40
C VAL A 48 8.57 1.48 7.51
N ASN A 49 9.82 1.80 7.18
CA ASN A 49 10.89 1.84 8.15
C ASN A 49 10.61 2.97 9.14
N LYS A 50 10.69 2.69 10.44
CA LYS A 50 10.43 3.66 11.50
C LYS A 50 11.43 4.82 11.54
N LYS A 51 12.59 4.68 10.89
CA LYS A 51 13.54 5.77 10.69
C LYS A 51 13.05 6.81 9.68
N LEU A 52 12.10 6.45 8.82
CA LEU A 52 11.49 7.39 7.89
C LEU A 52 10.55 8.33 8.66
N SER A 53 10.78 9.64 8.50
CA SER A 53 9.95 10.67 9.12
C SER A 53 8.48 10.46 8.75
N LYS A 54 7.60 10.39 9.75
CA LYS A 54 6.16 10.25 9.56
C LYS A 54 5.53 11.45 8.82
N ASN A 55 6.20 12.60 8.81
CA ASN A 55 5.72 13.78 8.11
C ASN A 55 6.01 13.72 6.60
N ASN A 56 6.85 12.78 6.16
CA ASN A 56 7.33 12.71 4.79
C ASN A 56 6.62 11.61 4.00
N TRP A 57 5.58 10.98 4.56
CA TRP A 57 4.79 10.00 3.84
C TRP A 57 3.37 9.87 4.40
N HIS A 58 2.44 9.42 3.58
CA HIS A 58 1.10 9.05 4.01
C HIS A 58 0.50 7.96 3.12
N ILE A 59 -0.52 7.27 3.63
CA ILE A 59 -1.31 6.32 2.85
C ILE A 59 -2.31 7.10 2.01
N VAL A 60 -2.37 6.83 0.72
CA VAL A 60 -3.41 7.37 -0.17
C VAL A 60 -4.59 6.40 -0.17
N MET A 61 -5.76 6.91 0.22
CA MET A 61 -6.99 6.13 0.30
C MET A 61 -7.48 5.74 -1.10
N ILE A 62 -7.48 4.44 -1.38
CA ILE A 62 -7.93 3.90 -2.66
C ILE A 62 -9.02 2.85 -2.45
N LYS A 63 -10.06 2.87 -3.29
CA LYS A 63 -11.21 1.95 -3.19
C LYS A 63 -10.93 0.61 -3.90
N SER A 64 -9.84 -0.06 -3.53
CA SER A 64 -9.49 -1.38 -4.05
C SER A 64 -8.86 -2.25 -2.95
N PRO A 65 -9.27 -3.52 -2.80
CA PRO A 65 -8.64 -4.45 -1.85
C PRO A 65 -7.28 -4.98 -2.34
N ASN A 66 -6.96 -4.76 -3.62
CA ASN A 66 -5.79 -5.33 -4.29
C ASN A 66 -4.68 -4.29 -4.53
N VAL A 67 -4.93 -3.04 -4.17
CA VAL A 67 -4.00 -1.93 -4.41
C VAL A 67 -3.84 -1.16 -3.13
N MET A 68 -2.60 -0.95 -2.71
CA MET A 68 -2.26 -0.07 -1.60
C MET A 68 -1.30 1.00 -2.11
N VAL A 69 -1.52 2.25 -1.71
CA VAL A 69 -0.74 3.38 -2.19
C VAL A 69 -0.13 4.14 -1.03
N VAL A 70 1.17 4.39 -1.10
CA VAL A 70 1.89 5.27 -0.18
C VAL A 70 2.51 6.37 -1.00
N GLU A 71 2.33 7.59 -0.54
CA GLU A 71 2.94 8.76 -1.11
C GLU A 71 4.05 9.26 -0.19
N LEU A 72 5.23 9.47 -0.77
CA LEU A 72 6.38 10.11 -0.14
C LEU A 72 6.46 11.56 -0.60
N VAL A 73 6.79 12.46 0.32
CA VAL A 73 6.99 13.88 0.07
C VAL A 73 8.31 14.30 0.70
N GLY A 74 9.15 14.98 -0.07
CA GLY A 74 10.40 15.57 0.40
C GLY A 74 11.00 16.52 -0.63
N ASP A 75 12.26 16.89 -0.45
CA ASP A 75 12.97 17.80 -1.38
C ASP A 75 13.14 17.20 -2.79
N PHE A 76 13.01 15.87 -2.91
CA PHE A 76 12.93 15.14 -4.17
C PHE A 76 11.55 15.25 -4.86
N GLY A 77 10.62 16.02 -4.30
CA GLY A 77 9.25 16.13 -4.75
C GLY A 77 8.34 15.03 -4.16
N LYS A 78 7.37 14.61 -4.97
CA LYS A 78 6.35 13.62 -4.60
C LYS A 78 6.61 12.30 -5.32
N VAL A 79 6.67 11.19 -4.57
CA VAL A 79 6.75 9.82 -5.13
C VAL A 79 5.55 9.02 -4.66
N CYS A 80 4.69 8.59 -5.58
CA CYS A 80 3.56 7.70 -5.29
C CYS A 80 3.96 6.25 -5.60
N MET A 81 3.97 5.39 -4.58
CA MET A 81 4.24 3.97 -4.70
C MET A 81 2.95 3.17 -4.64
N TYR A 82 2.73 2.32 -5.66
CA TYR A 82 1.58 1.44 -5.76
C TYR A 82 2.03 0.00 -5.49
N ASN A 83 1.62 -0.57 -4.36
CA ASN A 83 1.72 -2.00 -4.12
C ASN A 83 0.45 -2.68 -4.66
N ILE A 84 0.63 -3.55 -5.66
CA ILE A 84 -0.46 -4.12 -6.43
C ILE A 84 -0.41 -5.64 -6.34
N TYR A 85 -1.57 -6.22 -6.04
CA TYR A 85 -1.83 -7.64 -6.26
C TYR A 85 -2.61 -7.79 -7.56
N ASN A 86 -1.96 -8.39 -8.56
CA ASN A 86 -2.61 -8.75 -9.80
C ASN A 86 -2.99 -10.23 -9.76
N ALA A 87 -4.28 -10.52 -9.74
CA ALA A 87 -4.75 -11.89 -9.83
C ALA A 87 -4.41 -12.44 -11.21
N CYS A 88 -3.84 -13.65 -11.31
CA CYS A 88 -3.42 -14.19 -12.60
C CYS A 88 -4.59 -14.61 -13.51
N ASP A 89 -5.81 -14.67 -12.98
CA ASP A 89 -7.02 -15.12 -13.66
C ASP A 89 -7.90 -13.98 -14.21
N ASN A 90 -7.54 -12.73 -13.92
CA ASN A 90 -8.24 -11.55 -14.43
C ASN A 90 -7.37 -10.28 -14.38
N ASP A 91 -7.79 -9.30 -15.16
CA ASP A 91 -7.13 -8.02 -15.41
C ASP A 91 -7.83 -6.84 -14.71
N ASN A 92 -8.75 -7.12 -13.78
CA ASN A 92 -9.53 -6.09 -13.08
C ASN A 92 -8.63 -5.09 -12.34
N THR A 93 -7.56 -5.58 -11.69
CA THR A 93 -6.63 -4.69 -10.97
C THR A 93 -5.91 -3.76 -11.94
N LEU A 94 -5.54 -4.23 -13.14
CA LEU A 94 -4.89 -3.42 -14.17
C LEU A 94 -5.85 -2.35 -14.71
N HIS A 95 -7.07 -2.72 -15.10
CA HIS A 95 -8.09 -1.77 -15.55
C HIS A 95 -8.49 -0.75 -14.47
N PHE A 96 -8.44 -1.15 -13.20
CA PHE A 96 -8.62 -0.24 -12.09
C PHE A 96 -7.48 0.79 -12.01
N LEU A 97 -6.23 0.33 -12.07
CA LEU A 97 -5.05 1.19 -12.01
C LEU A 97 -5.00 2.17 -13.18
N GLU A 98 -5.27 1.71 -14.40
CA GLU A 98 -5.28 2.54 -15.60
C GLU A 98 -6.25 3.72 -15.46
N ARG A 99 -7.51 3.44 -15.08
CA ARG A 99 -8.52 4.47 -14.86
C ARG A 99 -8.16 5.42 -13.73
N HIS A 100 -7.62 4.90 -12.64
CA HIS A 100 -7.19 5.71 -11.49
C HIS A 100 -6.04 6.65 -11.89
N MET A 101 -5.00 6.13 -12.54
CA MET A 101 -3.84 6.91 -12.96
C MET A 101 -4.20 7.99 -14.00
N ALA A 102 -5.09 7.68 -14.94
CA ALA A 102 -5.60 8.66 -15.90
C ALA A 102 -6.35 9.81 -15.19
N THR A 103 -7.16 9.48 -14.18
CA THR A 103 -7.88 10.48 -13.37
C THR A 103 -6.90 11.36 -12.59
N GLU A 104 -5.93 10.75 -11.91
CA GLU A 104 -4.90 11.48 -11.15
C GLU A 104 -4.04 12.39 -12.04
N HIS A 105 -3.69 11.93 -13.25
CA HIS A 105 -2.95 12.74 -14.21
C HIS A 105 -3.74 14.00 -14.62
N ASN A 106 -5.03 13.84 -14.91
CA ASN A 106 -5.91 14.94 -15.28
C ASN A 106 -6.09 15.94 -14.13
N THR A 107 -6.23 15.46 -12.89
CA THR A 107 -6.35 16.32 -11.70
C THR A 107 -5.08 17.13 -11.43
N ARG A 108 -3.90 16.61 -11.78
CA ARG A 108 -2.62 17.32 -11.58
C ARG A 108 -2.32 18.37 -12.65
N GLN A 109 -3.07 18.37 -13.77
CA GLN A 109 -2.92 19.35 -14.85
C GLN A 109 -3.97 20.46 -14.85
N ALA A 110 -5.05 20.30 -14.07
CA ALA A 110 -6.11 21.30 -13.88
C ALA A 110 -5.74 22.29 -12.76
#